data_AF-A0A1A9RYZ0-F1
#
_entry.id   AF-A0A1A9RYZ0-F1
#
_cell.length_a   1.000
_cell.length_b   1.000
_cell.length_c   1.000
_cell.angle_alpha   90.00
_cell.angle_beta   90.00
_cell.angle_gamma   90.00
#
_symmetry.space_group_name_H-M   'P 1'
#
loop_
_entity.id
_entity.type
_entity.pdbx_description
1 polymer ?
#
loop_
_entity_poly.entity_id
_entity_poly.type
_entity_poly.pdbx_seq_one_letter_code
_entity_poly.pdbx_strand_id
1 'polypeptide(L)'
;MQNILNINTRPIELQRQGQTIRLPFALADIAARLTPFPPSEAAWENAIMQIEDAIAPLPKRLAGETLRLQGAHALAALPHSTGGTLSTDTLETAFAILAGYCHARDLPPLPHSADFAAQVLLMREWAHHLGFAEILIGQAS
;
A
#
# COMPACT_ATOMS: atom_id res chain seq x y z
N MET A 1 -7.17 14.87 11.96
CA MET A 1 -8.17 13.77 11.96
C MET A 1 -7.47 12.48 11.55
N GLN A 2 -7.84 11.34 12.14
CA GLN A 2 -7.21 10.05 11.86
C GLN A 2 -8.09 9.22 10.93
N ASN A 3 -7.50 8.74 9.84
CA ASN A 3 -8.08 7.77 8.92
C ASN A 3 -7.49 6.39 9.21
N ILE A 4 -8.29 5.33 9.17
CA ILE A 4 -7.79 3.96 9.39
C ILE A 4 -8.09 3.12 8.15
N LEU A 5 -7.06 2.59 7.51
CA LEU A 5 -7.19 1.62 6.42
C LEU A 5 -6.91 0.22 6.98
N ASN A 6 -7.89 -0.66 6.98
CA ASN A 6 -7.76 -2.03 7.44
C ASN A 6 -7.72 -3.00 6.25
N ILE A 7 -6.52 -3.51 5.95
CA ILE A 7 -6.30 -4.40 4.81
C ILE A 7 -6.49 -5.88 5.12
N ASN A 8 -6.75 -6.24 6.39
CA ASN A 8 -7.08 -7.61 6.81
C ASN A 8 -8.55 -7.97 6.57
N THR A 9 -9.40 -6.96 6.35
CA THR A 9 -10.81 -7.15 6.06
C THR A 9 -11.02 -7.64 4.63
N ARG A 10 -12.15 -8.31 4.38
CA ARG A 10 -12.57 -8.78 3.05
C ARG A 10 -14.00 -8.30 2.80
N PRO A 11 -14.21 -7.21 2.05
CA PRO A 11 -13.21 -6.38 1.35
C PRO A 11 -12.42 -5.46 2.30
N ILE A 12 -11.39 -4.77 1.78
CA ILE A 12 -10.64 -3.74 2.51
C ILE A 12 -11.58 -2.61 2.94
N GLU A 13 -11.40 -2.11 4.17
CA GLU A 13 -12.21 -1.06 4.77
C GLU A 13 -11.38 0.18 5.13
N LEU A 14 -11.86 1.36 4.73
CA LEU A 14 -11.37 2.67 5.16
C LEU A 14 -12.36 3.30 6.13
N GLN A 15 -11.92 3.57 7.36
CA GLN A 15 -12.67 4.37 8.32
C GLN A 15 -12.24 5.84 8.23
N ARG A 16 -13.20 6.73 7.94
CA ARG A 16 -12.97 8.17 7.80
C ARG A 16 -14.19 8.94 8.31
N GLN A 17 -13.97 9.88 9.23
CA GLN A 17 -15.03 10.75 9.78
C GLN A 17 -16.26 10.00 10.32
N GLY A 18 -16.04 8.83 10.95
CA GLY A 18 -17.12 7.98 11.47
C GLY A 18 -17.87 7.16 10.42
N GLN A 19 -17.46 7.24 9.15
CA GLN A 19 -17.98 6.42 8.06
C GLN A 19 -17.00 5.31 7.70
N THR A 20 -17.54 4.16 7.31
CA THR A 20 -16.77 3.05 6.73
C THR A 20 -17.00 3.00 5.23
N ILE A 21 -15.94 3.18 4.46
CA ILE A 21 -15.92 3.04 3.01
C ILE A 21 -15.29 1.69 2.69
N ARG A 22 -15.94 0.89 1.85
CA ARG A 22 -15.42 -0.41 1.42
C ARG A 22 -14.85 -0.32 0.02
N LEU A 23 -13.63 -0.80 -0.17
CA LEU A 23 -13.06 -0.97 -1.50
C LEU A 23 -13.71 -2.19 -2.18
N PRO A 24 -13.70 -2.29 -3.52
CA PRO A 24 -14.32 -3.40 -4.24
C PRO A 24 -13.46 -4.67 -4.27
N PHE A 25 -12.41 -4.75 -3.44
CA PHE A 25 -11.49 -5.90 -3.39
C PHE A 25 -10.92 -6.14 -1.99
N ALA A 26 -10.45 -7.36 -1.77
CA ALA A 26 -9.55 -7.73 -0.69
C ALA A 26 -8.09 -7.65 -1.17
N LEU A 27 -7.15 -7.53 -0.24
CA LEU A 27 -5.72 -7.52 -0.60
C LEU A 27 -5.28 -8.81 -1.33
N ALA A 28 -5.90 -9.94 -0.97
CA ALA A 28 -5.65 -11.24 -1.60
C ALA A 28 -5.98 -11.24 -3.11
N ASP A 29 -6.94 -10.43 -3.55
CA ASP A 29 -7.28 -10.32 -4.97
C ASP A 29 -6.14 -9.66 -5.76
N ILE A 30 -5.46 -8.68 -5.16
CA ILE A 30 -4.27 -8.03 -5.75
C ILE A 30 -3.10 -9.02 -5.78
N ALA A 31 -2.85 -9.73 -4.67
CA ALA A 31 -1.78 -10.73 -4.61
C ALA A 31 -1.99 -11.86 -5.64
N ALA A 32 -3.23 -12.29 -5.86
CA ALA A 32 -3.55 -13.29 -6.87
C ALA A 32 -3.18 -12.84 -8.29
N ARG A 33 -3.33 -11.54 -8.62
CA ARG A 33 -2.92 -10.99 -9.93
C ARG A 33 -1.41 -10.93 -10.11
N LEU A 34 -0.67 -10.77 -9.02
CA LEU A 34 0.79 -10.73 -8.99
C LEU A 34 1.39 -12.16 -8.88
N THR A 35 0.57 -13.20 -9.00
CA THR A 35 0.99 -14.60 -8.99
C THR A 35 0.92 -15.18 -10.42
N PRO A 36 1.95 -15.92 -10.89
CA PRO A 36 3.19 -16.27 -10.20
C PRO A 36 4.13 -15.07 -10.06
N PHE A 37 5.04 -15.15 -9.08
CA PHE A 37 6.07 -14.13 -8.86
C PHE A 37 7.42 -14.59 -9.48
N PRO A 38 8.16 -13.74 -10.22
CA PRO A 38 7.87 -12.33 -10.50
C PRO A 38 6.69 -12.14 -11.48
N PRO A 39 5.86 -11.11 -11.29
CA PRO A 39 4.74 -10.83 -12.18
C PRO A 39 5.23 -10.33 -13.54
N SER A 40 4.41 -10.55 -14.57
CA SER A 40 4.61 -9.87 -15.86
C SER A 40 4.30 -8.36 -15.75
N GLU A 41 4.81 -7.56 -16.67
CA GLU A 41 4.49 -6.13 -16.80
C GLU A 41 2.98 -5.89 -16.86
N ALA A 42 2.27 -6.66 -17.70
CA ALA A 42 0.81 -6.59 -17.79
C ALA A 42 0.10 -6.94 -16.47
N ALA A 43 0.66 -7.85 -15.66
CA ALA A 43 0.09 -8.17 -14.35
C ALA A 43 0.23 -6.99 -13.36
N TRP A 44 1.37 -6.28 -13.41
CA TRP A 44 1.56 -5.04 -12.64
C TRP A 44 0.59 -3.96 -13.07
N GLU A 45 0.49 -3.67 -14.38
CA GLU A 45 -0.41 -2.65 -14.91
C GLU A 45 -1.88 -2.90 -14.53
N ASN A 46 -2.35 -4.15 -14.68
CA ASN A 46 -3.71 -4.51 -14.30
C ASN A 46 -3.98 -4.35 -12.80
N ALA A 47 -2.99 -4.67 -11.96
CA ALA A 47 -3.12 -4.48 -10.51
C ALA A 47 -3.13 -2.99 -10.12
N ILE A 48 -2.29 -2.17 -10.76
CA ILE A 48 -2.27 -0.71 -10.62
C ILE A 48 -3.65 -0.14 -10.97
N MET A 49 -4.14 -0.42 -12.18
CA MET A 49 -5.43 0.07 -12.66
C MET A 49 -6.57 -0.28 -11.70
N GLN A 50 -6.62 -1.52 -11.21
CA GLN A 50 -7.66 -1.93 -10.26
C GLN A 50 -7.63 -1.10 -8.97
N ILE A 51 -6.43 -0.82 -8.45
CA ILE A 51 -6.27 -0.02 -7.23
C ILE A 51 -6.64 1.43 -7.52
N GLU A 52 -6.13 2.02 -8.59
CA GLU A 52 -6.41 3.40 -9.01
C GLU A 52 -7.91 3.64 -9.19
N ASP A 53 -8.60 2.76 -9.91
CA ASP A 53 -10.05 2.84 -10.13
C ASP A 53 -10.84 2.82 -8.81
N ALA A 54 -10.39 2.01 -7.85
CA ALA A 54 -11.05 1.89 -6.55
C ALA A 54 -10.83 3.10 -5.63
N ILE A 55 -9.66 3.75 -5.72
CA ILE A 55 -9.33 4.90 -4.88
C ILE A 55 -9.69 6.24 -5.53
N ALA A 56 -9.89 6.29 -6.86
CA ALA A 56 -10.25 7.51 -7.58
C ALA A 56 -11.49 8.25 -7.03
N PRO A 57 -12.56 7.57 -6.56
CA PRO A 57 -13.71 8.25 -5.96
C PRO A 57 -13.42 8.82 -4.57
N LEU A 58 -12.33 8.40 -3.91
CA LEU A 58 -12.00 8.86 -2.58
C LEU A 58 -11.52 10.32 -2.64
N PRO A 59 -12.00 11.18 -1.74
CA PRO A 59 -11.53 12.55 -1.69
C PRO A 59 -10.05 12.59 -1.32
N LYS A 60 -9.31 13.46 -2.00
CA LYS A 60 -7.90 13.73 -1.67
C LYS A 60 -7.77 14.19 -0.23
N ARG A 61 -6.62 13.87 0.37
CA ARG A 61 -6.28 14.27 1.73
C ARG A 61 -6.24 15.80 1.87
N LEU A 62 -6.70 16.29 3.02
CA LEU A 62 -6.43 17.64 3.50
C LEU A 62 -5.14 17.66 4.34
N ALA A 63 -4.39 18.76 4.28
CA ALA A 63 -3.19 18.95 5.10
C ALA A 63 -3.48 18.64 6.58
N GLY A 64 -2.68 17.76 7.19
CA GLY A 64 -2.79 17.38 8.61
C GLY A 64 -3.65 16.14 8.93
N GLU A 65 -4.28 15.47 7.96
CA GLU A 65 -4.89 14.15 8.22
C GLU A 65 -3.81 13.06 8.27
N THR A 66 -3.90 12.04 9.12
CA THR A 66 -2.93 10.91 9.15
C THR A 66 -3.63 9.62 8.75
N LEU A 67 -2.97 8.79 7.95
CA LEU A 67 -3.44 7.43 7.66
C LEU A 67 -2.75 6.44 8.60
N ARG A 68 -3.55 5.68 9.36
CA ARG A 68 -3.11 4.51 10.09
C ARG A 68 -3.46 3.26 9.29
N LEU A 69 -2.46 2.46 8.96
CA LEU A 69 -2.62 1.20 8.26
C LEU A 69 -2.70 0.04 9.25
N GLN A 70 -3.72 -0.80 9.15
CA GLN A 70 -3.90 -2.02 9.96
C GLN A 70 -3.77 -3.25 9.07
N GLY A 71 -3.03 -4.27 9.54
CA GLY A 71 -2.84 -5.53 8.84
C GLY A 71 -1.63 -5.60 7.91
N ALA A 72 -0.83 -4.53 7.82
CA ALA A 72 0.34 -4.46 6.95
C ALA A 72 1.65 -4.85 7.66
N HIS A 73 1.65 -6.00 8.34
CA HIS A 73 2.82 -6.43 9.12
C HIS A 73 4.07 -6.61 8.26
N ALA A 74 3.92 -6.99 7.00
CA ALA A 74 5.05 -7.20 6.10
C ALA A 74 5.75 -5.88 5.73
N LEU A 75 5.03 -4.75 5.72
CA LEU A 75 5.62 -3.43 5.46
C LEU A 75 6.56 -2.96 6.57
N ALA A 76 6.53 -3.59 7.75
CA ALA A 76 7.51 -3.34 8.81
C ALA A 76 8.97 -3.62 8.38
N ALA A 77 9.18 -4.40 7.31
CA ALA A 77 10.50 -4.65 6.73
C ALA A 77 11.10 -3.44 6.00
N LEU A 78 10.29 -2.43 5.66
CA LEU A 78 10.76 -1.23 5.00
C LEU A 78 11.35 -0.22 6.02
N PRO A 79 12.26 0.67 5.61
CA PRO A 79 12.72 1.76 6.46
C PRO A 79 11.58 2.70 6.87
N HIS A 80 11.52 3.01 8.17
CA HIS A 80 10.56 3.96 8.74
C HIS A 80 11.31 5.19 9.28
N SER A 81 10.63 6.33 9.31
CA SER A 81 11.08 7.50 10.05
C SER A 81 11.18 7.20 11.56
N THR A 82 11.83 8.07 12.31
CA THR A 82 11.85 8.02 13.79
C THR A 82 10.45 8.08 14.42
N GLY A 83 9.43 8.52 13.68
CA GLY A 83 8.03 8.50 14.09
C GLY A 83 7.26 7.21 13.72
N GLY A 84 7.95 6.20 13.15
CA GLY A 84 7.31 4.96 12.71
C GLY A 84 6.45 5.13 11.45
N THR A 85 6.73 6.16 10.65
CA THR A 85 6.01 6.42 9.40
C THR A 85 6.77 5.94 8.19
N LEU A 86 6.04 5.40 7.22
CA LEU A 86 6.53 5.02 5.91
C LEU A 86 6.31 6.18 4.94
N SER A 87 7.34 6.57 4.19
CA SER A 87 7.27 7.64 3.20
C SER A 87 6.85 7.12 1.82
N THR A 88 6.31 8.03 1.01
CA THR A 88 6.02 7.77 -0.41
C THR A 88 7.28 7.31 -1.16
N ASP A 89 8.43 7.97 -0.95
CA ASP A 89 9.68 7.63 -1.62
C ASP A 89 10.16 6.19 -1.33
N THR A 90 9.99 5.73 -0.08
CA THR A 90 10.32 4.35 0.30
C THR A 90 9.41 3.35 -0.41
N LEU A 91 8.10 3.66 -0.53
CA LEU A 91 7.14 2.82 -1.26
C LEU A 91 7.44 2.76 -2.76
N GLU A 92 7.75 3.90 -3.38
CA GLU A 92 8.13 3.98 -4.80
C GLU A 92 9.42 3.19 -5.07
N THR A 93 10.42 3.32 -4.19
CA THR A 93 11.68 2.56 -4.30
C THR A 93 11.44 1.06 -4.14
N ALA A 94 10.62 0.64 -3.16
CA ALA A 94 10.29 -0.76 -2.95
C ALA A 94 9.56 -1.36 -4.16
N PHE A 95 8.61 -0.62 -4.74
CA PHE A 95 7.94 -1.02 -5.97
C PHE A 95 8.92 -1.18 -7.13
N ALA A 96 9.81 -0.21 -7.36
CA ALA A 96 10.79 -0.27 -8.44
C ALA A 96 11.74 -1.49 -8.31
N ILE A 97 12.13 -1.87 -7.08
CA ILE A 97 12.91 -3.09 -6.83
C ILE A 97 12.08 -4.33 -7.18
N LEU A 98 10.85 -4.43 -6.67
CA LEU A 98 9.98 -5.60 -6.85
C LEU A 98 9.57 -5.82 -8.31
N ALA A 99 9.38 -4.74 -9.07
CA ALA A 99 9.09 -4.77 -10.50
C ALA A 99 10.34 -4.98 -11.38
N GLY A 100 11.55 -4.99 -10.78
CA GLY A 100 12.81 -5.19 -11.49
C GLY A 100 13.35 -3.96 -12.22
N TYR A 101 12.80 -2.76 -11.95
CA TYR A 101 13.23 -1.50 -12.56
C TYR A 101 14.49 -0.90 -11.92
N CYS A 102 14.85 -1.30 -10.69
CA CYS A 102 16.08 -0.85 -10.04
C CYS A 102 16.76 -1.95 -9.23
N HIS A 103 18.07 -1.80 -9.00
CA HIS A 103 18.85 -2.70 -8.17
C HIS A 103 18.66 -2.37 -6.68
N ALA A 104 18.58 -3.41 -5.84
CA ALA A 104 18.23 -3.35 -4.41
C ALA A 104 19.26 -2.71 -3.47
N ARG A 105 20.00 -1.68 -3.91
CA ARG A 105 21.04 -1.02 -3.10
C ARG A 105 20.51 0.05 -2.13
N ASP A 106 19.32 0.57 -2.41
CA ASP A 106 18.74 1.69 -1.67
C ASP A 106 17.81 1.24 -0.53
N LEU A 107 17.47 -0.05 -0.47
CA LEU A 107 16.62 -0.65 0.57
C LEU A 107 17.20 -1.97 1.08
N PRO A 108 16.86 -2.40 2.31
CA PRO A 108 17.17 -3.75 2.79
C PRO A 108 16.55 -4.82 1.89
N PRO A 109 17.05 -6.08 1.95
CA PRO A 109 16.47 -7.18 1.19
C PRO A 109 14.96 -7.29 1.41
N LEU A 110 14.20 -7.18 0.32
CA LEU A 110 12.74 -7.21 0.35
C LEU A 110 12.24 -8.66 0.25
N PRO A 111 11.09 -8.99 0.86
CA PRO A 111 10.41 -10.26 0.58
C PRO A 111 10.00 -10.34 -0.89
N HIS A 112 10.41 -11.40 -1.58
CA HIS A 112 10.03 -11.66 -2.98
C HIS A 112 8.77 -12.53 -3.02
N SER A 113 7.62 -11.93 -2.73
CA SER A 113 6.32 -12.60 -2.78
C SER A 113 5.22 -11.68 -3.29
N ALA A 114 4.20 -12.29 -3.90
CA ALA A 114 3.02 -11.57 -4.36
C ALA A 114 2.26 -10.85 -3.23
N ASP A 115 2.23 -11.44 -2.03
CA ASP A 115 1.59 -10.84 -0.85
C ASP A 115 2.29 -9.56 -0.40
N PHE A 116 3.62 -9.55 -0.39
CA PHE A 116 4.39 -8.36 -0.04
C PHE A 116 4.25 -7.29 -1.13
N ALA A 117 4.35 -7.71 -2.39
CA ALA A 117 4.16 -6.84 -3.55
C ALA A 117 2.78 -6.18 -3.56
N ALA A 118 1.72 -6.90 -3.20
CA ALA A 118 0.37 -6.35 -3.10
C ALA A 118 0.26 -5.26 -2.01
N GLN A 119 0.90 -5.45 -0.85
CA GLN A 119 0.92 -4.43 0.22
C GLN A 119 1.67 -3.17 -0.22
N VAL A 120 2.85 -3.34 -0.85
CA VAL A 120 3.65 -2.22 -1.35
C VAL A 120 2.87 -1.47 -2.42
N LEU A 121 2.27 -2.18 -3.38
CA LEU A 121 1.52 -1.58 -4.48
C LEU A 121 0.30 -0.80 -3.97
N LEU A 122 -0.52 -1.41 -3.11
CA LEU A 122 -1.68 -0.74 -2.53
C LEU A 122 -1.29 0.56 -1.84
N MET A 123 -0.23 0.53 -1.02
CA MET A 123 0.18 1.71 -0.27
C MET A 123 0.88 2.76 -1.13
N ARG A 124 1.61 2.35 -2.18
CA ARG A 124 2.18 3.25 -3.18
C ARG A 124 1.08 4.06 -3.85
N GLU A 125 0.08 3.40 -4.44
CA GLU A 125 -1.03 4.10 -5.11
C GLU A 125 -1.81 5.00 -4.14
N TRP A 126 -2.02 4.52 -2.91
CA TRP A 126 -2.68 5.30 -1.88
C TRP A 126 -1.93 6.59 -1.54
N ALA A 127 -0.61 6.47 -1.32
CA ALA A 127 0.24 7.61 -1.00
C ALA A 127 0.28 8.60 -2.17
N HIS A 128 0.47 8.10 -3.38
CA HIS A 128 0.62 8.86 -4.61
C HIS A 128 -0.66 9.63 -4.98
N HIS A 129 -1.81 8.94 -5.06
CA HIS A 129 -3.06 9.55 -5.56
C HIS A 129 -3.80 10.38 -4.52
N LEU A 130 -3.76 9.96 -3.24
CA LEU A 130 -4.50 10.63 -2.18
C LEU A 130 -3.65 11.65 -1.41
N GLY A 131 -2.35 11.75 -1.68
CA GLY A 131 -1.46 12.78 -1.11
C GLY A 131 -1.00 12.48 0.32
N PHE A 132 -0.94 11.21 0.72
CA PHE A 132 -0.39 10.82 2.02
C PHE A 132 1.14 10.76 1.95
N ALA A 133 1.79 11.85 2.34
CA ALA A 133 3.25 11.92 2.47
C ALA A 133 3.83 10.94 3.51
N GLU A 134 3.05 10.60 4.52
CA GLU A 134 3.45 9.69 5.60
C GLU A 134 2.30 8.78 6.00
N ILE A 135 2.61 7.49 6.16
CA ILE A 135 1.68 6.44 6.57
C ILE A 135 2.16 5.85 7.90
N LEU A 136 1.31 5.86 8.92
CA LEU A 136 1.60 5.22 10.20
C LEU A 136 1.24 3.74 10.13
N ILE A 137 2.20 2.86 10.35
CA ILE A 137 1.92 1.42 10.46
C ILE A 137 1.38 1.13 11.86
N GLY A 138 0.14 0.65 11.93
CA GLY A 138 -0.50 0.24 13.17
C GLY A 138 0.09 -1.09 13.65
N GLN A 139 0.57 -1.12 14.89
CA GLN A 139 0.87 -2.37 15.60
C GLN A 139 -0.43 -3.19 15.77
N ALA A 140 -0.33 -4.52 15.67
CA ALA A 140 -1.41 -5.41 16.10
C ALA A 140 -1.70 -5.13 17.57
N SER A 141 -2.97 -4.93 17.89
CA SER A 141 -3.45 -5.06 19.28
C SER A 141 -3.75 -6.53 19.55
#